data_AF-A0A940ADD4-F1
#
_entry.id   AF-A0A940ADD4-F1
#
_cell.length_a   1.000
_cell.length_b   1.000
_cell.length_c   1.000
_cell.angle_alpha   90.00
_cell.angle_beta   90.00
_cell.angle_gamma   90.00
#
_symmetry.space_group_name_H-M   'P 1'
#
loop_
_entity.id
_entity.type
_entity.pdbx_description
1 polymer ?
#
loop_
_entity_poly.entity_id
_entity_poly.type
_entity_poly.pdbx_seq_one_letter_code
_entity_poly.pdbx_strand_id
1 'polypeptide(L)'
;METVNLIRLIIGCLFITLGIGGFLVEVLGVYRLKYVLDRMHFAGSGDTLAFAEIILGAVIINGFDFTSAKLVLVLIFFWFASPVSSHLISRLINYTEENKEEHFHVCDEEESRQLIDKE
;
A
#
# COMPACT_ATOMS: atom_id res chain seq x y z
N MET A 1 6.31 9.31 35.98
CA MET A 1 7.15 8.90 34.84
C MET A 1 6.77 7.51 34.34
N GLU A 2 6.54 6.52 35.22
CA GLU A 2 6.09 5.18 34.80
C GLU A 2 4.71 5.17 34.10
N THR A 3 3.74 5.93 34.61
CA THR A 3 2.38 5.98 34.04
C THR A 3 2.36 6.45 32.58
N VAL A 4 3.20 7.45 32.23
CA VAL A 4 3.32 7.95 30.85
C VAL A 4 3.93 6.89 29.94
N ASN A 5 4.92 6.14 30.41
CA ASN A 5 5.53 5.05 29.64
C ASN A 5 4.55 3.89 29.43
N LEU A 6 3.74 3.56 30.44
CA LEU A 6 2.69 2.55 30.36
C LEU A 6 1.63 2.91 29.33
N ILE A 7 1.18 4.17 29.31
CA ILE A 7 0.21 4.66 28.32
C ILE A 7 0.78 4.56 26.90
N ARG A 8 2.05 4.96 26.70
CA ARG A 8 2.73 4.83 25.39
C ARG A 8 2.83 3.38 24.92
N LEU A 9 3.15 2.46 25.84
CA LEU A 9 3.22 1.03 25.55
C LEU A 9 1.86 0.46 25.12
N ILE A 10 0.79 0.80 25.84
CA ILE A 10 -0.57 0.33 25.52
C ILE A 10 -0.99 0.84 24.14
N ILE A 11 -0.80 2.13 23.87
CA ILE A 11 -1.16 2.73 22.57
C ILE A 11 -0.33 2.12 21.44
N GLY A 12 0.98 1.99 21.63
CA GLY A 12 1.85 1.40 20.61
C GLY A 12 1.53 -0.07 20.33
N CYS A 13 1.21 -0.85 21.36
CA CYS A 13 0.78 -2.24 21.20
C CYS A 13 -0.56 -2.34 20.45
N LEU A 14 -1.50 -1.42 20.71
CA LEU A 14 -2.76 -1.33 19.97
C LEU A 14 -2.50 -1.06 18.47
N PHE A 15 -1.62 -0.12 18.15
CA PHE A 15 -1.26 0.16 16.74
C PHE A 15 -0.59 -1.02 16.05
N ILE A 16 0.31 -1.72 16.73
CA ILE A 16 0.97 -2.91 16.15
C ILE A 16 -0.03 -4.04 15.92
N THR A 17 -0.95 -4.27 16.86
CA THR A 17 -1.99 -5.30 16.70
C THR A 17 -2.97 -4.97 15.58
N LEU A 18 -3.31 -3.69 15.38
CA LEU A 18 -4.08 -3.23 14.23
C LEU A 18 -3.33 -3.49 12.91
N GLY A 19 -2.04 -3.17 12.83
CA GLY A 19 -1.24 -3.42 11.63
C GLY A 19 -1.13 -4.91 11.28
N ILE A 20 -1.00 -5.79 12.29
CA ILE A 20 -1.07 -7.25 12.10
C ILE A 20 -2.45 -7.68 11.58
N GLY A 21 -3.53 -7.07 12.10
CA GLY A 21 -4.88 -7.26 11.57
C GLY A 21 -5.01 -6.82 10.11
N GLY A 22 -4.38 -5.69 9.75
CA GLY A 22 -4.28 -5.19 8.38
C GLY A 22 -3.66 -6.19 7.42
N PHE A 23 -2.56 -6.85 7.81
CA PHE A 23 -1.95 -7.93 7.02
C PHE A 23 -2.91 -9.10 6.79
N LEU A 24 -3.73 -9.48 7.78
CA LEU A 24 -4.72 -10.53 7.58
C LEU A 24 -5.80 -10.12 6.57
N VAL A 25 -6.25 -8.87 6.62
CA VAL A 25 -7.23 -8.31 5.67
C VAL A 25 -6.64 -8.25 4.26
N GLU A 26 -5.38 -7.85 4.12
CA GLU A 26 -4.64 -7.85 2.86
C GLU A 26 -4.61 -9.24 2.24
N VAL A 27 -4.17 -10.26 3.00
CA VAL A 27 -4.13 -11.65 2.54
C VAL A 27 -5.51 -12.10 2.07
N LEU A 28 -6.56 -11.82 2.85
CA LEU A 28 -7.94 -12.15 2.46
C LEU A 28 -8.38 -11.41 1.19
N GLY A 29 -7.99 -10.15 1.01
CA GLY A 29 -8.25 -9.35 -0.18
C GLY A 29 -7.61 -9.95 -1.44
N VAL A 30 -6.35 -10.38 -1.32
CA VAL A 30 -5.59 -11.06 -2.39
C VAL A 30 -6.30 -12.34 -2.83
N TYR A 31 -6.80 -13.16 -1.91
CA TYR A 31 -7.52 -14.40 -2.22
C TYR A 31 -8.90 -14.18 -2.85
N ARG A 32 -9.58 -13.06 -2.54
CA ARG A 32 -10.94 -12.78 -3.04
C ARG A 32 -10.95 -12.24 -4.48
N LEU A 33 -9.88 -11.58 -4.90
CA LEU A 33 -9.80 -10.92 -6.21
C LEU A 33 -9.36 -11.90 -7.30
N LYS A 34 -10.10 -11.88 -8.42
CA LYS A 34 -9.85 -12.70 -9.61
C LYS A 34 -8.84 -12.07 -10.58
N TYR A 35 -8.73 -10.74 -10.60
CA TYR A 35 -7.82 -10.01 -11.49
C TYR A 35 -6.43 -9.82 -10.88
N VAL A 36 -5.40 -9.95 -11.71
CA VAL A 36 -3.99 -9.85 -11.30
C VAL A 36 -3.63 -8.42 -10.88
N LEU A 37 -4.12 -7.40 -11.61
CA LEU A 37 -3.82 -6.00 -11.31
C LEU A 37 -4.52 -5.53 -10.03
N ASP A 38 -5.80 -5.89 -9.85
CA ASP A 38 -6.52 -5.62 -8.61
C ASP A 38 -5.86 -6.33 -7.43
N ARG A 39 -5.48 -7.60 -7.58
CA ARG A 39 -4.77 -8.33 -6.54
C ARG A 39 -3.48 -7.63 -6.11
N MET A 40 -2.70 -7.12 -7.06
CA MET A 40 -1.47 -6.40 -6.75
C MET A 40 -1.71 -5.01 -6.15
N HIS A 41 -2.75 -4.30 -6.59
CA HIS A 41 -3.12 -3.02 -5.98
C HIS A 41 -3.57 -3.18 -4.52
N PHE A 42 -4.38 -4.21 -4.24
CA PHE A 42 -4.81 -4.52 -2.88
C PHE A 42 -3.67 -5.03 -2.00
N ALA A 43 -2.73 -5.83 -2.54
CA ALA A 43 -1.52 -6.21 -1.83
C ALA A 43 -0.66 -4.99 -1.48
N GLY A 44 -0.32 -4.15 -2.47
CA GLY A 44 0.53 -2.97 -2.24
C GLY A 44 -0.11 -1.90 -1.34
N SER A 45 -1.43 -1.70 -1.45
CA SER A 45 -2.15 -0.77 -0.58
C SER A 45 -2.26 -1.29 0.86
N GLY A 46 -2.51 -2.59 1.04
CA GLY A 46 -2.54 -3.23 2.35
C GLY A 46 -1.20 -3.19 3.06
N ASP A 47 -0.13 -3.55 2.35
CA ASP A 47 1.25 -3.53 2.85
C ASP A 47 1.63 -2.13 3.37
N THR A 48 1.38 -1.07 2.58
CA THR A 48 1.76 0.31 2.98
C THR A 48 1.03 0.79 4.23
N LEU A 49 -0.23 0.41 4.40
CA LEU A 49 -1.05 0.83 5.52
C LEU A 49 -0.69 0.05 6.80
N ALA A 50 -0.55 -1.27 6.70
CA ALA A 50 -0.12 -2.13 7.81
C ALA A 50 1.30 -1.79 8.27
N PHE A 51 2.22 -1.57 7.33
CA PHE A 51 3.60 -1.19 7.64
C PHE A 51 3.69 0.20 8.29
N ALA A 52 2.86 1.15 7.83
CA ALA A 52 2.75 2.47 8.45
C ALA A 52 2.25 2.39 9.90
N GLU A 53 1.20 1.62 10.17
CA GLU A 53 0.65 1.43 11.52
C GLU A 53 1.66 0.79 12.48
N ILE A 54 2.39 -0.24 12.04
CA ILE A 54 3.42 -0.90 12.84
C ILE A 54 4.58 0.05 13.15
N ILE A 55 5.08 0.78 12.15
CA ILE A 55 6.16 1.75 12.36
C ILE A 55 5.70 2.85 13.31
N LEU A 56 4.48 3.36 13.15
CA LEU A 56 3.94 4.41 14.01
C LEU A 56 3.80 3.92 15.46
N GLY A 57 3.32 2.69 15.66
CA GLY A 57 3.31 2.04 16.98
C GLY A 57 4.70 1.88 17.59
N ALA A 58 5.70 1.47 16.80
CA ALA A 58 7.08 1.34 17.24
C ALA A 58 7.72 2.68 17.62
N VAL A 59 7.42 3.76 16.88
CA VAL A 59 7.87 5.12 17.19
C VAL A 59 7.25 5.62 18.51
N ILE A 60 5.98 5.33 18.78
CA ILE A 60 5.31 5.70 20.03
C ILE A 60 5.93 4.98 21.24
N ILE A 61 6.32 3.72 21.08
CA ILE A 61 6.95 2.92 22.16
C ILE A 61 8.37 3.40 22.45
N ASN A 62 9.20 3.61 21.41
CA ASN A 62 10.59 4.05 21.58
C ASN A 62 10.73 5.55 21.93
N GLY A 63 9.76 6.38 21.55
CA GLY A 63 9.81 7.83 21.74
C GLY A 63 10.65 8.56 20.67
N PHE A 64 11.02 9.81 20.97
CA PHE A 64 11.85 10.67 20.11
C PHE A 64 13.32 10.28 20.30
N ASP A 65 13.79 9.34 19.49
CA ASP A 65 15.16 8.84 19.50
C ASP A 65 15.68 8.73 18.06
N PHE A 66 17.00 8.65 17.89
CA PHE A 66 17.62 8.51 16.56
C PHE A 66 17.13 7.26 15.81
N THR A 67 16.69 6.26 16.56
CA THR A 67 16.07 5.02 16.06
C THR A 67 14.72 5.29 15.37
N SER A 68 13.87 6.14 15.95
CA SER A 68 12.56 6.45 15.37
C SER A 68 12.68 7.31 14.11
N ALA A 69 13.68 8.20 14.04
CA ALA A 69 13.99 8.93 12.81
C ALA A 69 14.37 8.01 11.63
N LYS A 70 15.16 6.96 11.87
CA LYS A 70 15.52 5.97 10.84
C LYS A 70 14.30 5.20 10.33
N LEU A 71 13.38 4.82 11.23
CA LEU A 71 12.15 4.11 10.86
C LEU A 71 11.24 4.96 9.97
N VAL A 72 11.08 6.25 10.29
CA VAL A 72 10.29 7.17 9.46
C VAL A 72 10.93 7.36 8.08
N LEU A 73 12.26 7.41 7.99
CA LEU A 73 12.96 7.48 6.71
C LEU A 73 12.65 6.25 5.84
N VAL A 74 12.68 5.05 6.43
CA VAL A 74 12.31 3.80 5.74
C VAL A 74 10.86 3.85 5.24
N LEU A 75 9.93 4.37 6.05
CA LEU A 75 8.52 4.53 5.65
C LEU A 75 8.36 5.43 4.42
N ILE A 76 9.09 6.54 4.36
CA ILE A 76 9.07 7.46 3.22
C ILE A 76 9.60 6.75 1.95
N PHE A 77 10.74 6.06 2.06
CA PHE A 77 11.28 5.29 0.94
C PHE A 77 10.31 4.20 0.46
N PHE A 78 9.63 3.53 1.40
CA PHE A 78 8.63 2.52 1.08
C PHE A 78 7.43 3.13 0.33
N TRP A 79 7.01 4.33 0.70
CA TRP A 79 5.95 5.03 -0.02
C TRP A 79 6.34 5.31 -1.47
N PHE A 80 7.57 5.74 -1.74
CA PHE A 80 8.04 5.92 -3.12
C PHE A 80 8.18 4.62 -3.88
N ALA A 81 8.44 3.49 -3.21
CA ALA A 81 8.51 2.19 -3.85
C ALA A 81 7.14 1.74 -4.41
N SER A 82 6.04 2.01 -3.69
CA SER A 82 4.68 1.61 -4.07
C SER A 82 4.18 2.08 -5.46
N PRO A 83 4.31 3.36 -5.86
CA PRO A 83 3.94 3.82 -7.20
C PRO A 83 4.91 3.30 -8.28
N VAL A 84 6.20 3.13 -7.94
CA VAL A 84 7.19 2.58 -8.88
C VAL A 84 6.88 1.11 -9.20
N SER A 85 6.56 0.30 -8.20
CA SER A 85 6.16 -1.10 -8.39
C SER A 85 4.86 -1.22 -9.18
N SER A 86 3.88 -0.35 -8.91
CA SER A 86 2.60 -0.35 -9.62
C SER A 86 2.78 -0.02 -11.12
N HIS A 87 3.63 0.97 -11.41
CA HIS A 87 3.93 1.34 -12.80
C HIS A 87 4.70 0.24 -13.54
N LEU A 88 5.69 -0.38 -12.89
CA LEU A 88 6.46 -1.48 -13.47
C LEU A 88 5.57 -2.70 -13.77
N ILE A 89 4.63 -3.05 -12.87
CA ILE A 89 3.77 -4.21 -13.09
C ILE A 89 2.77 -3.98 -14.22
N SER A 90 2.23 -2.77 -14.34
CA SER A 90 1.34 -2.41 -15.45
C SER A 90 2.04 -2.56 -16.79
N ARG A 91 3.31 -2.14 -16.88
CA ARG A 91 4.13 -2.38 -18.08
C ARG A 91 4.37 -3.87 -18.31
N LEU A 92 4.71 -4.63 -17.26
CA LEU A 92 4.98 -6.07 -17.37
C LEU A 92 3.76 -6.84 -17.89
N ILE A 93 2.57 -6.57 -17.36
CA ILE A 93 1.32 -7.19 -17.80
C ILE A 93 1.06 -6.84 -19.27
N ASN A 94 1.26 -5.58 -19.67
CA ASN A 94 1.12 -5.14 -21.07
C ASN A 94 2.08 -5.82 -22.04
N TYR A 95 3.27 -6.25 -21.60
CA TYR A 95 4.20 -7.01 -22.44
C TYR A 95 3.95 -8.52 -22.44
N THR A 96 3.24 -9.05 -21.43
CA THR A 96 3.04 -10.49 -21.24
C THR A 96 1.69 -10.97 -21.80
N GLU A 97 0.66 -10.13 -21.81
CA GLU A 97 -0.64 -10.44 -22.42
C GLU A 97 -0.71 -9.95 -23.88
N GLU A 98 -0.71 -10.89 -24.84
CA GLU A 98 -0.95 -10.63 -26.27
C GLU A 98 -2.46 -10.49 -26.59
N ASN A 99 -3.35 -10.88 -25.67
CA ASN A 99 -4.80 -10.89 -25.85
C ASN A 99 -5.50 -9.97 -24.82
N LYS A 100 -5.62 -8.69 -25.17
CA LYS A 100 -6.04 -7.59 -24.27
C LYS A 100 -7.57 -7.43 -24.10
N GLU A 101 -8.38 -8.09 -24.92
CA GLU A 101 -9.72 -7.57 -25.22
C GLU A 101 -10.88 -8.08 -24.34
N GLU A 102 -10.73 -9.12 -23.51
CA GLU A 102 -11.93 -9.68 -22.86
C GLU A 102 -12.37 -8.98 -21.56
N HIS A 103 -11.52 -8.20 -20.87
CA HIS A 103 -11.90 -7.70 -19.53
C HIS A 103 -11.35 -6.35 -19.06
N PHE A 104 -10.45 -5.70 -19.81
CA PHE A 104 -10.13 -4.30 -19.57
C PHE A 104 -11.06 -3.43 -20.42
N HIS A 105 -11.97 -2.68 -19.80
CA HIS A 105 -12.47 -1.45 -20.43
C HIS A 105 -11.29 -0.48 -20.46
N VAL A 106 -10.39 -0.66 -21.42
CA VAL A 106 -9.46 0.39 -21.81
C VAL A 106 -10.37 1.49 -22.35
N CYS A 107 -10.54 2.56 -21.58
CA CYS A 107 -11.00 3.81 -22.17
C CYS A 107 -9.81 4.23 -23.03
N ASP A 108 -9.84 3.87 -24.32
CA ASP A 108 -8.75 4.17 -25.23
C ASP A 108 -8.50 5.68 -25.20
N GLU A 109 -7.23 6.09 -25.14
CA GLU A 109 -6.84 7.49 -25.36
C GLU A 109 -7.37 8.01 -26.72
N GLU A 110 -7.69 7.12 -27.66
CA GLU A 110 -8.37 7.45 -28.91
C GLU A 110 -9.82 7.90 -28.72
N GLU A 111 -10.57 7.33 -27.77
CA GLU A 111 -11.98 7.68 -27.51
C GLU A 111 -12.09 9.06 -26.82
N SER A 112 -11.16 9.38 -25.91
CA SER A 112 -11.07 10.72 -25.32
C SER A 112 -10.65 11.81 -26.32
N ARG A 113 -9.79 11.49 -27.31
CA ARG A 113 -9.47 12.41 -28.42
C ARG A 113 -10.65 12.68 -29.35
N GLN A 114 -11.48 11.66 -29.63
CA GLN A 114 -12.68 11.83 -30.45
C GLN A 114 -13.79 12.63 -29.77
N LEU A 115 -13.81 12.67 -28.43
CA LEU A 115 -14.76 13.49 -27.66
C LEU A 115 -14.32 14.95 -27.57
N ILE A 116 -13.01 15.23 -27.53
CA ILE A 116 -12.47 16.61 -27.52
C ILE A 116 -12.63 17.29 -28.89
N ASP A 117 -12.55 16.54 -30.00
CA ASP A 117 -12.73 17.09 -31.37
C ASP A 117 -14.21 17.27 -31.77
N LYS A 118 -15.15 16.87 -30.90
CA LYS A 118 -16.60 16.95 -31.11
C LYS A 118 -17.27 18.14 -30.43
N GLU A 119 -16.51 18.96 -29.69
CA GLU A 119 -16.98 20.19 -29.05
C GLU A 119 -16.63 21.45 -29.86
#